data_AF-A0A922MF23-F1
#
_entry.id   AF-A0A922MF23-F1
#
_cell.length_a   1.000
_cell.length_b   1.000
_cell.length_c   1.000
_cell.angle_alpha   90.00
_cell.angle_beta   90.00
_cell.angle_gamma   90.00
#
_symmetry.space_group_name_H-M   'P 1'
#
loop_
_entity.id
_entity.type
_entity.pdbx_description
1 polymer ?
#
loop_
_entity_poly.entity_id
_entity_poly.type
_entity_poly.pdbx_seq_one_letter_code
_entity_poly.pdbx_strand_id
1 'polypeptide(L)'
;MKTDGHINKVNINLHEYNSKYNQYVRTPMVFHYKWCELVLHDQWFGPLLRRNGLTKCPTPVGRTTLSNLTLSGSFPFQVPFNRGKFETIWKLESTNEVLGCIETFVTLLK
;
A
#
# COMPACT_ATOMS: atom_id res chain seq x y z
N MET A 1 9.39 19.95 18.23
CA MET A 1 10.02 19.71 16.91
C MET A 1 8.95 19.85 15.84
N LYS A 2 9.04 20.88 15.00
CA LYS A 2 8.27 20.95 13.75
C LYS A 2 8.88 19.93 12.80
N THR A 3 8.20 18.83 12.52
CA THR A 3 8.55 18.02 11.36
C THR A 3 8.10 18.80 10.15
N ASP A 4 9.08 19.37 9.46
CA ASP A 4 8.93 20.03 8.17
C ASP A 4 8.16 19.11 7.20
N GLY A 5 7.43 19.71 6.28
CA GLY A 5 6.44 19.07 5.40
C GLY A 5 7.04 18.09 4.37
N HIS A 6 7.69 17.03 4.83
CA HIS A 6 8.22 15.99 3.98
C HIS A 6 7.07 15.18 3.38
N ILE A 7 6.88 15.37 2.09
CA ILE A 7 5.97 14.54 1.30
C ILE A 7 6.60 13.16 1.21
N ASN A 8 5.87 12.13 1.62
CA ASN A 8 6.32 10.75 1.52
C ASN A 8 5.73 10.13 0.25
N LYS A 9 6.57 9.58 -0.61
CA LYS A 9 6.16 8.78 -1.76
C LYS A 9 5.91 7.35 -1.32
N VAL A 10 4.83 6.76 -1.81
CA VAL A 10 4.48 5.37 -1.59
C VAL A 10 4.37 4.70 -2.94
N ASN A 11 5.19 3.67 -3.14
CA ASN A 11 5.13 2.84 -4.34
C ASN A 11 4.60 1.48 -3.93
N ILE A 12 3.56 1.00 -4.60
CA ILE A 12 2.95 -0.32 -4.34
C ILE A 12 3.15 -1.15 -5.60
N ASN A 13 3.98 -2.19 -5.50
CA ASN A 13 4.21 -3.16 -6.55
C ASN A 13 3.36 -4.39 -6.29
N LEU A 14 2.63 -4.84 -7.31
CA LEU A 14 1.85 -6.07 -7.23
C LEU A 14 2.63 -7.24 -7.83
N HIS A 15 2.68 -8.34 -7.11
CA HIS A 15 3.20 -9.61 -7.56
C HIS A 15 2.09 -10.66 -7.56
N GLU A 16 1.98 -11.41 -8.65
CA GLU A 16 1.09 -12.56 -8.73
C GLU A 16 1.83 -13.84 -8.35
N TYR A 17 1.13 -14.76 -7.71
CA TYR A 17 1.70 -16.07 -7.39
C TYR A 17 1.65 -16.99 -8.61
N ASN A 18 2.82 -17.40 -9.10
CA ASN A 18 2.96 -18.37 -10.17
C ASN A 18 3.09 -19.79 -9.59
N SER A 19 2.02 -20.59 -9.72
CA SER A 19 1.98 -21.96 -9.17
C SER A 19 2.93 -22.93 -9.88
N LYS A 20 3.25 -22.72 -11.16
CA LYS A 20 4.17 -23.58 -11.92
C LYS A 20 5.58 -23.53 -11.37
N TYR A 21 6.00 -22.38 -10.87
CA TYR A 21 7.37 -22.13 -10.38
C TYR A 21 7.44 -21.85 -8.87
N ASN A 22 6.31 -21.94 -8.14
CA ASN A 22 6.21 -21.70 -6.70
C ASN A 22 6.82 -20.34 -6.26
N GLN A 23 6.58 -19.28 -7.03
CA GLN A 23 7.20 -17.97 -6.79
C GLN A 23 6.24 -16.81 -7.09
N TYR A 24 6.48 -15.67 -6.44
CA TYR A 24 5.78 -14.42 -6.71
C TYR A 24 6.49 -13.65 -7.81
N VAL A 25 5.82 -13.45 -8.95
CA VAL A 25 6.36 -12.73 -10.11
C VAL A 25 5.76 -11.33 -10.16
N ARG A 26 6.61 -10.32 -10.37
CA ARG A 26 6.16 -8.93 -10.44
C ARG A 26 5.26 -8.73 -11.65
N THR A 27 4.09 -8.14 -11.42
CA THR A 27 3.17 -7.73 -12.47
C THR A 27 3.53 -6.32 -12.99
N PRO A 28 3.04 -5.92 -14.17
CA PRO A 28 3.16 -4.53 -14.63
C PRO A 28 2.35 -3.52 -13.81
N MET A 29 1.45 -3.97 -12.91
CA MET A 29 0.62 -3.10 -12.09
C MET A 29 1.46 -2.49 -10.97
N VAL A 30 1.69 -1.19 -11.05
CA VAL A 30 2.40 -0.39 -10.06
C VAL A 30 1.56 0.84 -9.73
N PHE A 31 1.41 1.13 -8.44
CA PHE A 31 0.71 2.30 -7.96
C PHE A 31 1.68 3.28 -7.30
N HIS A 32 1.54 4.55 -7.64
CA HIS A 32 2.38 5.62 -7.13
C HIS A 32 1.51 6.67 -6.45
N TYR A 33 1.76 6.90 -5.16
CA TYR A 33 1.01 7.86 -4.37
C TYR A 33 1.92 8.78 -3.57
N LYS A 34 1.40 9.97 -3.26
CA LYS A 34 1.83 10.71 -2.07
C LYS A 34 1.09 10.13 -0.86
N TRP A 35 1.75 9.95 0.27
CA TRP A 35 1.18 9.31 1.45
C TRP A 35 -0.15 9.93 1.89
N CYS A 36 -0.22 11.26 1.95
CA CYS A 36 -1.44 11.94 2.35
C CYS A 36 -2.59 11.76 1.35
N GLU A 37 -2.27 11.74 0.05
CA GLU A 37 -3.26 11.45 -1.00
C GLU A 37 -3.78 10.01 -0.90
N LEU A 38 -2.88 9.05 -0.65
CA LEU A 38 -3.24 7.65 -0.41
C LEU A 38 -4.18 7.52 0.80
N VAL A 39 -3.87 8.19 1.90
CA VAL A 39 -4.66 8.08 3.13
C VAL A 39 -6.01 8.79 3.01
N LEU A 40 -6.06 9.99 2.42
CA LEU A 40 -7.25 10.84 2.46
C LEU A 40 -8.17 10.69 1.24
N HIS A 41 -7.61 10.46 0.05
CA HIS A 41 -8.33 10.62 -1.21
C HIS A 41 -8.40 9.35 -2.06
N ASP A 42 -7.45 8.41 -1.89
CA ASP A 42 -7.51 7.14 -2.59
C ASP A 42 -8.78 6.36 -2.21
N GLN A 43 -9.37 5.72 -3.21
CA GLN A 43 -10.64 5.02 -3.11
C GLN A 43 -10.48 3.52 -2.84
N TRP A 44 -9.27 2.97 -2.96
CA TRP A 44 -9.03 1.52 -2.87
C TRP A 44 -8.37 1.19 -1.53
N PHE A 45 -7.12 1.60 -1.37
CA PHE A 45 -6.33 1.43 -0.15
C PHE A 45 -6.69 2.48 0.90
N GLY A 46 -7.08 3.69 0.49
CA GLY A 46 -7.43 4.78 1.42
C GLY A 46 -8.52 4.40 2.45
N PRO A 47 -9.67 3.83 2.06
CA PRO A 47 -10.69 3.39 3.00
C PRO A 47 -10.17 2.33 3.98
N LEU A 48 -9.32 1.41 3.52
CA LEU A 48 -8.70 0.39 4.36
C LEU A 48 -7.84 1.04 5.46
N LEU A 49 -6.99 1.99 5.09
CA LEU A 49 -6.11 2.70 6.03
C LEU A 49 -6.93 3.52 7.04
N ARG A 50 -7.94 4.27 6.58
CA ARG A 50 -8.80 5.10 7.43
C ARG A 50 -9.62 4.27 8.42
N ARG A 51 -10.17 3.12 8.00
CA ARG A 51 -10.87 2.18 8.90
C ARG A 51 -9.96 1.63 10.00
N ASN A 52 -8.65 1.63 9.78
CA ASN A 52 -7.65 1.17 10.74
C ASN A 52 -6.95 2.34 11.48
N GLY A 53 -7.60 3.51 11.55
CA GLY A 53 -7.16 4.62 12.40
C GLY A 53 -6.20 5.61 11.74
N LEU A 54 -5.76 5.36 10.50
CA LEU A 54 -4.97 6.32 9.74
C LEU A 54 -5.90 7.34 9.07
N THR A 55 -6.42 8.30 9.83
CA THR A 55 -7.38 9.32 9.35
C THR A 55 -6.80 10.73 9.27
N LYS A 56 -5.60 10.94 9.80
CA LYS A 56 -4.94 12.25 9.87
C LYS A 56 -3.64 12.25 9.09
N CYS A 57 -3.40 13.37 8.42
CA CYS A 57 -2.20 13.66 7.67
C CYS A 57 -1.66 15.06 8.02
N PRO A 58 -0.35 15.24 8.24
CA PRO A 58 0.67 14.19 8.31
C PRO A 58 0.39 13.21 9.46
N THR A 59 0.79 11.95 9.28
CA THR A 59 0.53 10.91 10.30
C THR A 59 1.29 11.28 11.57
N PRO A 60 0.63 11.33 12.73
CA PRO A 60 1.29 11.66 13.99
C PRO A 60 2.44 10.71 14.27
N VAL A 61 3.50 11.22 14.88
CA VAL A 61 4.59 10.37 15.40
C VAL A 61 4.02 9.46 16.49
N GLY A 62 4.26 8.16 16.37
CA GLY A 62 3.78 7.18 17.32
C GLY A 62 3.65 5.80 16.68
N ARG A 63 3.19 4.83 17.48
CA ARG A 63 2.94 3.47 17.02
C ARG A 63 1.50 3.36 16.50
N THR A 64 1.35 2.96 15.25
CA THR A 64 0.05 2.55 14.68
C THR A 64 0.08 1.06 14.39
N THR A 65 -0.92 0.33 14.86
CA THR A 65 -1.09 -1.09 14.57
C THR A 65 -2.22 -1.24 13.56
N LEU A 66 -1.91 -1.88 12.43
CA LEU A 66 -2.89 -2.26 11.42
C LEU A 66 -3.19 -3.75 11.58
N SER A 67 -4.47 -4.13 11.70
CA SER A 67 -4.89 -5.53 11.89
C SER A 67 -6.22 -5.78 11.22
N ASN A 68 -6.49 -7.03 10.80
CA ASN A 68 -7.75 -7.42 10.14
C ASN A 68 -8.05 -6.58 8.88
N LEU A 69 -7.02 -6.36 8.07
CA LEU A 69 -7.11 -5.55 6.86
C LEU A 69 -8.00 -6.25 5.82
N THR A 70 -9.18 -5.69 5.55
CA THR A 70 -10.09 -6.16 4.50
C THR A 70 -10.32 -5.07 3.47
N LEU A 71 -9.87 -5.33 2.24
CA LEU A 71 -10.09 -4.45 1.10
C LEU A 71 -11.48 -4.75 0.51
N SER A 72 -12.40 -3.79 0.63
CA SER A 72 -13.76 -3.91 0.08
C SER A 72 -13.94 -2.91 -1.07
N GLY A 73 -14.30 -3.38 -2.26
CA GLY A 73 -14.58 -2.53 -3.41
C GLY A 73 -14.60 -3.30 -4.72
N SER A 74 -15.13 -2.68 -5.78
CA SER A 74 -15.02 -3.19 -7.15
C SER A 74 -13.73 -2.68 -7.78
N PHE A 75 -12.83 -3.58 -8.17
CA PHE A 75 -11.71 -3.20 -9.02
C PHE A 75 -12.23 -2.88 -10.42
N PRO A 76 -11.76 -1.80 -11.08
CA PRO A 76 -12.15 -1.48 -12.45
C PRO A 76 -11.55 -2.45 -13.48
N PHE A 77 -10.73 -3.39 -13.01
CA PHE A 77 -10.11 -4.45 -13.79
C PHE A 77 -10.37 -5.80 -13.13
N GLN A 78 -10.41 -6.85 -13.95
CA GLN A 78 -10.39 -8.20 -13.44
C GLN A 78 -9.03 -8.49 -12.84
N VAL A 79 -9.00 -8.94 -11.59
CA VAL A 79 -7.77 -9.37 -10.92
C VAL A 79 -7.45 -10.79 -11.41
N PRO A 80 -6.37 -11.01 -12.18
CA PRO A 80 -6.16 -12.29 -12.87
C PRO A 80 -5.58 -13.39 -11.97
N PHE A 81 -5.38 -13.13 -10.67
CA PHE A 81 -4.76 -14.05 -9.73
C PHE A 81 -5.64 -14.28 -8.49
N ASN A 82 -5.48 -15.45 -7.87
CA ASN A 82 -6.14 -15.80 -6.61
C ASN A 82 -5.24 -15.51 -5.39
N ARG A 83 -3.92 -15.50 -5.59
CA ARG A 83 -2.92 -15.19 -4.55
C ARG A 83 -1.93 -14.17 -5.10
N GLY A 84 -1.62 -13.16 -4.29
CA GLY A 84 -0.67 -12.11 -4.66
C GLY A 84 0.09 -11.60 -3.46
N LYS A 85 1.08 -10.74 -3.74
CA LYS A 85 1.86 -10.02 -2.76
C LYS A 85 1.93 -8.56 -3.19
N PHE A 86 1.57 -7.65 -2.29
CA PHE A 86 1.87 -6.24 -2.44
C PHE A 86 3.19 -5.94 -1.72
N GLU A 87 4.15 -5.40 -2.46
CA GLU A 87 5.37 -4.81 -1.90
C GLU A 87 5.16 -3.29 -1.86
N THR A 88 5.10 -2.73 -0.67
CA THR A 88 4.90 -1.28 -0.46
C THR A 88 6.19 -0.66 0.03
N ILE A 89 6.68 0.35 -0.69
CA ILE A 89 7.93 1.05 -0.39
C ILE A 89 7.63 2.53 -0.11
N TRP A 90 7.92 2.98 1.11
CA TRP A 90 7.85 4.38 1.51
C TRP A 90 9.19 5.05 1.29
N LYS A 91 9.19 6.20 0.63
CA LYS A 91 10.38 7.02 0.37
C LYS A 91 10.14 8.46 0.76
N LEU A 92 11.18 9.13 1.26
CA LEU A 92 11.19 10.57 1.43
C LEU A 92 11.26 11.23 0.05
N GLU A 93 10.33 12.13 -0.29
CA GLU A 93 10.32 12.75 -1.63
C GLU A 93 11.57 13.59 -1.91
N SER A 94 12.11 14.27 -0.90
CA SER A 94 13.25 15.19 -1.05
C SER A 94 14.57 14.47 -1.30
N THR A 95 14.80 13.29 -0.72
CA THR A 95 16.09 12.58 -0.78
C THR A 95 16.00 11.24 -1.52
N ASN A 96 14.78 10.75 -1.82
CA ASN A 96 14.51 9.37 -2.26
C ASN A 96 14.98 8.28 -1.27
N GLU A 97 15.33 8.65 -0.04
CA GLU A 97 15.69 7.70 1.02
C GLU A 97 14.50 6.80 1.37
N VAL A 98 14.75 5.51 1.51
CA VAL A 98 13.71 4.53 1.88
C VAL A 98 13.44 4.62 3.38
N LEU A 99 12.22 5.00 3.74
CA LEU A 99 11.77 5.08 5.13
C LEU A 99 11.28 3.73 5.65
N GLY A 100 10.80 2.87 4.75
CA GLY A 100 10.32 1.54 5.11
C GLY A 100 9.86 0.73 3.90
N CYS A 101 9.79 -0.59 4.10
CA CYS A 101 9.23 -1.54 3.16
C CYS A 101 8.31 -2.50 3.90
N ILE A 102 7.14 -2.81 3.34
CA ILE A 102 6.20 -3.78 3.88
C ILE A 102 5.78 -4.72 2.76
N GLU A 103 5.85 -6.02 3.03
CA GLU A 103 5.28 -7.06 2.18
C GLU A 103 3.95 -7.51 2.78
N THR A 104 2.88 -7.41 1.99
CA THR A 104 1.54 -7.89 2.39
C THR A 104 1.11 -9.00 1.45
N PHE A 105 0.89 -10.19 1.99
CA PHE A 105 0.36 -11.32 1.24
C PHE A 105 -1.15 -11.25 1.21
N VAL A 106 -1.74 -11.38 0.01
CA VAL A 106 -3.17 -11.27 -0.22
C VAL A 106 -3.70 -12.50 -0.91
N THR A 107 -4.87 -12.96 -0.48
CA THR A 107 -5.66 -13.98 -1.17
C THR A 107 -6.97 -13.33 -1.60
N LEU A 108 -7.25 -13.35 -2.90
CA LEU A 108 -8.54 -12.93 -3.42
C LEU A 108 -9.51 -14.10 -3.38
N LEU A 109 -10.59 -13.92 -2.62
CA LEU A 109 -11.73 -14.81 -2.61
C LEU A 109 -12.65 -14.37 -3.75
N LYS A 110 -12.94 -15.29 -4.67
CA LYS A 110 -13.86 -15.07 -5.81
C LYS A 110 -15.24 -15.61 -5.46
#